data_AF-A0A4Y5Z7C2-F1
#
_entry.id   AF-A0A4Y5Z7C2-F1
#
_cell.length_a   1.000
_cell.length_b   1.000
_cell.length_c   1.000
_cell.angle_alpha   90.00
_cell.angle_beta   90.00
_cell.angle_gamma   90.00
#
_symmetry.space_group_name_H-M   'P 1'
#
loop_
_entity.id
_entity.type
_entity.pdbx_description
1 polymer ?
#
loop_
_entity_poly.entity_id
_entity_poly.type
_entity_poly.pdbx_seq_one_letter_code
_entity_poly.pdbx_strand_id
1 'polypeptide(L)'
;MSRRAAAGVSLIEVMVAILVFSIGMLGLALLQIKGAQYTRESSSRSTAVGLARSLAESMRANPDGALPKSGTSAYIYDGSTTYTTTQCNATDLSSPAKIATRDLACWSLSLAKSLPPPPSGGTLATVTQDTSLGTLVITVSWAGVANGGPNADSQSYSFTYLQ
;
A
#
# COMPACT_ATOMS: atom_id res chain seq x y z
N MET A 1 -45.04 43.51 36.09
CA MET A 1 -43.95 42.66 35.54
C MET A 1 -44.47 41.24 35.42
N SER A 2 -44.83 40.81 34.21
CA SER A 2 -45.32 39.44 33.96
C SER A 2 -44.15 38.47 34.11
N ARG A 3 -44.19 37.61 35.13
CA ARG A 3 -43.22 36.51 35.28
C ARG A 3 -43.60 35.45 34.24
N ARG A 4 -42.75 35.24 33.25
CA ARG A 4 -42.86 34.08 32.35
C ARG A 4 -42.78 32.81 33.21
N ALA A 5 -43.84 32.02 33.20
CA ALA A 5 -43.81 30.68 33.79
C ALA A 5 -42.81 29.83 32.99
N ALA A 6 -41.78 29.32 33.66
CA ALA A 6 -40.93 28.29 33.08
C ALA A 6 -41.77 27.01 32.98
N ALA A 7 -42.11 26.59 31.77
CA ALA A 7 -42.73 25.30 31.54
C ALA A 7 -41.70 24.22 31.90
N GLY A 8 -42.02 23.37 32.88
CA GLY A 8 -41.18 22.23 33.26
C GLY A 8 -41.12 21.21 32.12
N VAL A 9 -39.91 20.73 31.83
CA VAL A 9 -39.66 19.69 30.82
C VAL A 9 -40.30 18.38 31.28
N SER A 10 -41.07 17.73 30.40
CA SER A 10 -41.68 16.42 30.69
C SER A 10 -40.60 15.32 30.73
N LEU A 11 -40.74 14.32 31.59
CA LEU A 11 -39.81 13.18 31.65
C LEU A 11 -39.72 12.43 30.30
N ILE A 12 -40.83 12.39 29.54
CA ILE A 12 -40.87 11.85 28.19
C ILE A 12 -39.99 12.65 27.21
N GLU A 13 -39.90 13.96 27.36
CA GLU A 13 -39.14 14.83 26.46
C GLU A 13 -37.63 14.59 26.60
N VAL A 14 -37.15 14.39 27.83
CA VAL A 14 -35.76 13.99 28.10
C VAL A 14 -35.46 12.59 27.55
N MET A 15 -36.38 11.63 27.70
CA MET A 15 -36.20 10.28 27.17
C MET A 15 -36.11 10.27 25.63
N VAL A 16 -36.96 11.05 24.96
CA VAL A 16 -36.91 11.20 23.49
C VAL A 16 -35.61 11.90 23.07
N ALA A 17 -35.17 12.94 23.79
CA ALA A 17 -33.90 13.61 23.51
C ALA A 17 -32.69 12.68 23.62
N ILE A 18 -32.63 11.85 24.67
CA ILE A 18 -31.56 10.86 24.85
C ILE A 18 -31.61 9.78 23.76
N LEU A 19 -32.81 9.34 23.36
CA LEU A 19 -32.99 8.36 22.28
C LEU A 19 -32.42 8.89 20.96
N VAL A 20 -32.84 10.09 20.55
CA VAL A 20 -32.37 10.73 19.32
C VAL A 20 -30.87 10.98 19.37
N PHE A 21 -30.35 11.47 20.51
CA PHE A 21 -28.93 11.68 20.71
C PHE A 21 -28.11 10.39 20.58
N SER A 22 -28.59 9.30 21.18
CA SER A 22 -27.92 7.99 21.13
C SER A 22 -27.83 7.46 19.70
N ILE A 23 -28.90 7.60 18.91
CA ILE A 23 -28.89 7.22 17.48
C ILE A 23 -27.89 8.10 16.70
N GLY A 24 -27.87 9.41 16.95
CA GLY A 24 -26.91 10.33 16.34
C GLY A 24 -25.45 9.98 16.67
N MET A 25 -25.17 9.59 17.92
CA MET A 25 -23.83 9.22 18.37
C MET A 25 -23.35 7.91 17.73
N LEU A 26 -24.24 6.93 17.56
CA LEU A 26 -23.93 5.70 16.81
C LEU A 26 -23.60 6.00 15.34
N GLY A 27 -24.36 6.91 14.71
CA GLY A 27 -24.06 7.38 13.35
C GLY A 27 -22.67 8.02 13.24
N LEU A 28 -22.31 8.88 14.19
CA LEU A 28 -20.98 9.51 14.24
C LEU A 28 -19.86 8.49 14.44
N ALA A 29 -20.03 7.51 15.34
CA ALA A 29 -19.03 6.47 15.59
C ALA A 29 -18.75 5.64 14.32
N LEU A 30 -19.79 5.28 13.57
CA LEU A 30 -19.63 4.58 12.29
C LEU A 30 -18.84 5.40 11.27
N LEU A 31 -19.13 6.70 11.15
CA LEU A 31 -18.37 7.60 10.27
C LEU A 31 -16.90 7.72 10.67
N GLN A 32 -16.60 7.78 11.98
CA GLN A 32 -15.22 7.80 12.47
C GLN A 32 -14.45 6.52 12.10
N ILE A 33 -15.08 5.35 12.27
CA ILE A 33 -14.47 4.06 11.89
C ILE A 33 -14.18 4.02 10.39
N LYS A 34 -15.16 4.42 9.56
CA LYS A 34 -15.01 4.46 8.10
C LYS A 34 -13.92 5.46 7.67
N GLY A 35 -13.88 6.65 8.27
CA GLY A 35 -12.83 7.64 8.02
C GLY A 35 -11.43 7.11 8.35
N ALA A 36 -11.28 6.39 9.47
CA ALA A 36 -10.02 5.77 9.84
C ALA A 36 -9.61 4.66 8.85
N GLN A 37 -10.56 3.84 8.37
CA GLN A 37 -10.32 2.84 7.33
C GLN A 37 -9.83 3.48 6.03
N TYR A 38 -10.50 4.53 5.54
CA TYR A 38 -10.07 5.23 4.32
C TYR A 38 -8.70 5.87 4.45
N THR A 39 -8.37 6.42 5.62
CA THR A 39 -7.04 7.01 5.88
C THR A 39 -5.95 5.94 5.80
N ARG A 40 -6.20 4.75 6.37
CA ARG A 40 -5.26 3.62 6.30
C ARG A 40 -5.06 3.14 4.86
N GLU A 41 -6.13 3.00 4.07
CA GLU A 41 -6.01 2.64 2.65
C GLU A 41 -5.19 3.66 1.86
N SER A 42 -5.51 4.94 2.03
CA SER A 42 -4.81 6.02 1.33
C SER A 42 -3.32 6.00 1.66
N SER A 43 -2.96 5.76 2.93
CA SER A 43 -1.57 5.61 3.36
C SER A 43 -0.89 4.40 2.70
N SER A 44 -1.49 3.20 2.77
CA SER A 44 -0.92 1.99 2.17
C SER A 44 -0.72 2.15 0.67
N ARG A 45 -1.72 2.70 -0.04
CA ARG A 45 -1.64 3.00 -1.46
C ARG A 45 -0.52 3.99 -1.79
N SER A 46 -0.41 5.07 -1.01
CA SER A 46 0.64 6.08 -1.21
C SER A 46 2.04 5.49 -1.02
N THR A 47 2.21 4.66 0.01
CA THR A 47 3.46 3.92 0.26
C THR A 47 3.78 2.95 -0.88
N ALA A 48 2.81 2.15 -1.33
CA ALA A 48 3.00 1.19 -2.43
C ALA A 48 3.41 1.88 -3.73
N VAL A 49 2.74 2.98 -4.09
CA VAL A 49 3.09 3.80 -5.26
C VAL A 49 4.47 4.43 -5.11
N GLY A 50 4.82 4.92 -3.92
CA GLY A 50 6.14 5.48 -3.63
C GLY A 50 7.26 4.46 -3.83
N LEU A 51 7.07 3.24 -3.30
CA LEU A 51 8.03 2.13 -3.44
C LEU A 51 8.12 1.60 -4.88
N ALA A 52 7.02 1.54 -5.62
CA ALA A 52 7.06 1.19 -7.04
C ALA A 52 7.87 2.22 -7.85
N ARG A 53 7.67 3.51 -7.58
CA ARG A 53 8.41 4.60 -8.22
C ARG A 53 9.88 4.62 -7.83
N SER A 54 10.21 4.31 -6.59
CA SER A 54 11.61 4.26 -6.15
C SER A 54 12.38 3.17 -6.89
N LEU A 55 11.77 1.99 -7.10
CA LEU A 55 12.40 0.93 -7.89
C LEU A 55 12.55 1.34 -9.36
N ALA A 56 11.53 1.98 -9.95
CA ALA A 56 11.63 2.50 -11.31
C ALA A 56 12.78 3.50 -11.45
N GLU A 57 13.03 4.32 -10.43
CA GLU A 57 14.17 5.24 -10.42
C GLU A 57 15.51 4.52 -10.28
N SER A 58 15.60 3.47 -9.46
CA SER A 58 16.79 2.60 -9.42
C SER A 58 17.08 1.97 -10.78
N MET A 59 16.04 1.54 -11.51
CA MET A 59 16.18 1.02 -12.88
C MET A 59 16.69 2.10 -13.85
N ARG A 60 16.24 3.36 -13.73
CA ARG A 60 16.78 4.48 -14.53
C ARG A 60 18.25 4.76 -14.23
N ALA A 61 18.66 4.62 -12.97
CA ALA A 61 20.04 4.80 -12.56
C ALA A 61 20.96 3.66 -13.05
N ASN A 62 20.39 2.50 -13.38
CA ASN A 62 21.10 1.31 -13.85
C ASN A 62 20.45 0.74 -15.14
N PRO A 63 20.50 1.49 -16.25
CA PRO A 63 19.81 1.12 -17.48
C PRO A 63 20.36 -0.17 -18.09
N ASP A 64 21.67 -0.43 -17.98
CA ASP A 64 22.29 -1.67 -18.47
C ASP A 64 21.82 -2.92 -17.71
N GLY A 65 21.35 -2.76 -16.46
CA GLY A 65 20.73 -3.83 -15.68
C GLY A 65 19.24 -3.98 -15.97
N ALA A 66 18.55 -2.86 -16.19
CA ALA A 66 17.12 -2.83 -16.49
C ALA A 66 16.80 -3.34 -17.90
N LEU A 67 17.52 -2.87 -18.92
CA LEU A 67 17.34 -3.22 -20.33
C LEU A 67 18.71 -3.55 -20.94
N PRO A 68 19.29 -4.74 -20.65
CA PRO A 68 20.57 -5.13 -21.20
C PRO A 68 20.49 -5.28 -22.72
N LYS A 69 21.61 -4.99 -23.41
CA LYS A 69 21.73 -5.15 -24.88
C LYS A 69 21.51 -6.58 -25.36
N SER A 70 21.70 -7.57 -24.48
CA SER A 70 21.51 -8.99 -24.74
C SER A 70 21.11 -9.69 -23.44
N GLY A 71 20.14 -10.58 -23.50
CA GLY A 71 19.65 -11.36 -22.36
C GLY A 71 18.44 -10.74 -21.65
N THR A 72 18.14 -11.27 -20.47
CA THR A 72 17.00 -10.86 -19.65
C THR A 72 17.39 -9.75 -18.68
N SER A 73 16.44 -8.87 -18.36
CA SER A 73 16.61 -7.85 -17.32
C SER A 73 17.05 -8.46 -15.98
N ALA A 74 18.01 -7.83 -15.31
CA ALA A 74 18.44 -8.23 -13.97
C ALA A 74 17.44 -7.80 -12.88
N TYR A 75 16.42 -7.01 -13.24
CA TYR A 75 15.37 -6.56 -12.32
C TYR A 75 14.13 -7.45 -12.31
N ILE A 76 14.09 -8.56 -13.07
CA ILE A 76 12.95 -9.49 -13.03
C ILE A 76 12.82 -10.08 -11.63
N TYR A 77 11.61 -10.00 -11.11
CA TYR A 77 11.28 -10.45 -9.76
C TYR A 77 9.89 -11.05 -9.74
N ASP A 78 9.76 -12.30 -9.34
CA ASP A 78 8.50 -13.03 -9.28
C ASP A 78 7.85 -12.98 -7.89
N GLY A 79 8.53 -12.35 -6.91
CA GLY A 79 8.08 -12.33 -5.52
C GLY A 79 8.45 -13.55 -4.69
N SER A 80 9.08 -14.57 -5.27
CA SER A 80 9.46 -15.79 -4.54
C SER A 80 10.84 -15.66 -3.89
N THR A 81 11.72 -14.85 -4.49
CA THR A 81 13.08 -14.66 -3.98
C THR A 81 13.04 -13.87 -2.67
N THR A 82 13.57 -14.49 -1.61
CA THR A 82 13.75 -13.84 -0.31
C THR A 82 15.12 -13.19 -0.25
N TYR A 83 15.15 -11.88 -0.11
CA TYR A 83 16.39 -11.11 0.04
C TYR A 83 16.71 -10.83 1.51
N THR A 84 18.01 -10.67 1.79
CA THR A 84 18.55 -10.40 3.12
C THR A 84 19.08 -8.97 3.24
N THR A 85 19.22 -8.48 4.47
CA THR A 85 19.82 -7.17 4.74
C THR A 85 21.27 -7.08 4.25
N THR A 86 22.00 -8.19 4.25
CA THR A 86 23.36 -8.26 3.68
C THR A 86 23.38 -7.97 2.19
N GLN A 87 22.39 -8.47 1.43
CA GLN A 87 22.28 -8.18 -0.01
C GLN A 87 21.90 -6.73 -0.28
N CYS A 88 21.06 -6.13 0.55
CA CYS A 88 20.76 -4.69 0.46
C CYS A 88 22.00 -3.83 0.80
N ASN A 89 22.83 -4.28 1.74
CA ASN A 89 24.06 -3.58 2.13
C ASN A 89 25.28 -4.00 1.30
N ALA A 90 25.09 -4.70 0.18
CA ALA A 90 26.18 -5.15 -0.66
C ALA A 90 27.00 -3.96 -1.20
N THR A 91 28.32 -4.02 -1.02
CA THR A 91 29.26 -2.99 -1.48
C THR A 91 29.90 -3.34 -2.81
N ASP A 92 29.85 -4.61 -3.23
CA ASP A 92 30.31 -5.05 -4.54
C ASP A 92 29.28 -4.73 -5.62
N LEU A 93 29.53 -3.62 -6.32
CA LEU A 93 28.68 -3.07 -7.40
C LEU A 93 29.38 -3.14 -8.76
N SER A 94 30.26 -4.14 -8.94
CA SER A 94 31.12 -4.27 -10.12
C SER A 94 30.37 -4.62 -11.42
N SER A 95 29.08 -4.96 -11.37
CA SER A 95 28.27 -5.22 -12.56
C SER A 95 26.83 -4.70 -12.44
N PRO A 96 26.16 -4.38 -13.57
CA PRO A 96 24.75 -3.97 -13.57
C PRO A 96 23.81 -4.97 -12.89
N ALA A 97 24.10 -6.27 -12.99
CA ALA A 97 23.31 -7.31 -12.34
C ALA A 97 23.48 -7.31 -10.80
N LYS A 98 24.68 -7.00 -10.29
CA LYS A 98 24.91 -6.88 -8.84
C LYS A 98 24.22 -5.64 -8.27
N ILE A 99 24.24 -4.53 -9.00
CA ILE A 99 23.49 -3.31 -8.65
C ILE A 99 22.00 -3.64 -8.57
N ALA A 100 21.44 -4.29 -9.60
CA ALA A 100 20.03 -4.68 -9.63
C ALA A 100 19.64 -5.61 -8.47
N THR A 101 20.50 -6.57 -8.13
CA THR A 101 20.28 -7.49 -6.99
C THR A 101 20.20 -6.74 -5.67
N ARG A 102 21.11 -5.77 -5.45
CA ARG A 102 21.08 -4.92 -4.25
C ARG A 102 19.82 -4.07 -4.21
N ASP A 103 19.47 -3.43 -5.32
CA ASP A 103 18.31 -2.55 -5.42
C ASP A 103 17.01 -3.32 -5.14
N LEU A 104 16.83 -4.49 -5.75
CA LEU A 104 15.72 -5.41 -5.49
C LEU A 104 15.70 -5.86 -4.01
N ALA A 105 16.86 -6.16 -3.42
CA ALA A 105 16.94 -6.55 -2.02
C ALA A 105 16.51 -5.43 -1.07
N CYS A 106 16.99 -4.20 -1.29
CA CYS A 106 16.57 -3.06 -0.48
C CYS A 106 15.09 -2.75 -0.65
N TRP A 107 14.60 -2.83 -1.88
CA TRP A 107 13.21 -2.57 -2.20
C TRP A 107 12.27 -3.62 -1.60
N SER A 108 12.57 -4.91 -1.73
CA SER A 108 11.73 -6.00 -1.19
C SER A 108 11.68 -5.96 0.34
N LEU A 109 12.79 -5.64 1.00
CA LEU A 109 12.83 -5.46 2.46
C LEU A 109 12.01 -4.25 2.90
N SER A 110 12.02 -3.16 2.11
CA SER A 110 11.23 -1.97 2.39
C SER A 110 9.73 -2.24 2.21
N LEU A 111 9.36 -2.96 1.14
CA LEU A 111 7.98 -3.42 0.93
C LEU A 111 7.48 -4.25 2.11
N ALA A 112 8.24 -5.25 2.54
CA ALA A 112 7.85 -6.14 3.64
C ALA A 112 7.71 -5.41 4.98
N LYS A 113 8.46 -4.31 5.19
CA LYS A 113 8.36 -3.49 6.40
C LYS A 113 7.22 -2.49 6.37
N SER A 114 6.89 -1.96 5.19
CA SER A 114 6.01 -0.79 5.05
C SER A 114 4.59 -1.13 4.60
N LEU A 115 4.34 -2.32 4.05
CA LEU A 115 3.03 -2.73 3.58
C LEU A 115 2.54 -3.99 4.30
N PRO A 116 1.24 -4.09 4.60
CA PRO A 116 0.65 -5.33 5.08
C PRO A 116 0.71 -6.39 3.96
N PRO A 117 1.10 -7.64 4.27
CA PRO A 117 1.15 -8.70 3.28
C PRO A 117 -0.24 -8.95 2.68
N PRO A 118 -0.34 -9.28 1.38
CA PRO A 118 -1.61 -9.64 0.78
C PRO A 118 -2.23 -10.84 1.51
N PRO A 119 -3.56 -10.93 1.56
CA PRO A 119 -4.24 -12.07 2.15
C PRO A 119 -3.89 -13.36 1.39
N SER A 120 -3.97 -14.50 2.09
CA SER A 120 -3.81 -15.85 1.51
C SER A 120 -2.41 -16.16 0.94
N GLY A 121 -1.37 -15.44 1.34
CA GLY A 121 0.00 -15.68 0.88
C GLY A 121 0.25 -15.18 -0.56
N GLY A 122 -0.55 -14.22 -1.02
CA GLY A 122 -0.34 -13.58 -2.32
C GLY A 122 1.00 -12.82 -2.40
N THR A 123 1.50 -12.67 -3.62
CA THR A 123 2.77 -12.00 -3.87
C THR A 123 2.70 -10.50 -3.59
N LEU A 124 3.60 -10.00 -2.74
CA LEU A 124 3.66 -8.58 -2.36
C LEU A 124 4.09 -7.68 -3.50
N ALA A 125 5.00 -8.14 -4.37
CA ALA A 125 5.37 -7.40 -5.56
C ALA A 125 5.98 -8.30 -6.63
N THR A 126 5.85 -7.90 -7.89
CA THR A 126 6.48 -8.53 -9.04
C THR A 126 7.05 -7.48 -9.99
N VAL A 127 8.05 -7.88 -10.75
CA VAL A 127 8.61 -7.15 -11.88
C VAL A 127 8.66 -8.12 -13.05
N THR A 128 7.82 -7.90 -14.04
CA THR A 128 7.74 -8.74 -15.24
C THR A 128 8.16 -7.95 -16.47
N GLN A 129 8.58 -8.65 -17.51
CA GLN A 129 8.88 -8.03 -18.80
C GLN A 129 7.69 -8.20 -19.74
N ASP A 130 7.24 -7.10 -20.33
CA ASP A 130 6.36 -7.14 -21.49
C ASP A 130 7.22 -7.27 -22.74
N THR A 131 7.22 -8.46 -23.34
CA THR A 131 8.02 -8.77 -24.53
C THR A 131 7.49 -8.11 -25.80
N SER A 132 6.25 -7.63 -25.81
CA SER A 132 5.65 -6.95 -26.97
C SER A 132 6.05 -5.48 -27.03
N LEU A 133 6.17 -4.84 -25.87
CA LEU A 133 6.55 -3.42 -25.74
C LEU A 133 8.02 -3.21 -25.34
N GLY A 134 8.73 -4.27 -24.95
CA GLY A 134 10.10 -4.19 -24.45
C GLY A 134 10.22 -3.51 -23.08
N THR A 135 9.12 -3.41 -22.33
CA THR A 135 9.04 -2.66 -21.07
C THR A 135 9.08 -3.56 -19.84
N LEU A 136 9.43 -2.99 -18.69
CA LEU A 136 9.27 -3.67 -17.40
C LEU A 136 7.98 -3.20 -16.73
N VAL A 137 7.21 -4.11 -16.15
CA VAL A 137 5.99 -3.82 -15.41
C VAL A 137 6.23 -4.13 -13.94
N ILE A 138 6.23 -3.10 -13.12
CA ILE A 138 6.35 -3.21 -11.66
C ILE A 138 4.94 -3.28 -11.10
N THR A 139 4.61 -4.35 -10.40
CA THR A 139 3.34 -4.52 -9.71
C THR A 139 3.60 -4.64 -8.22
N VAL A 140 2.93 -3.82 -7.41
CA VAL A 140 2.96 -3.89 -5.94
C VAL A 140 1.55 -4.16 -5.46
N SER A 141 1.41 -5.14 -4.57
CA SER A 141 0.13 -5.57 -4.00
C SER A 141 0.14 -5.47 -2.48
N TRP A 142 -1.00 -5.20 -1.87
CA TRP A 142 -1.15 -5.14 -0.40
C TRP A 142 -2.56 -5.57 0.02
N ALA A 143 -2.72 -5.93 1.30
CA ALA A 143 -4.05 -6.19 1.87
C ALA A 143 -4.84 -4.89 2.04
N GLY A 144 -6.00 -4.78 1.38
CA GLY A 144 -6.94 -3.68 1.61
C GLY A 144 -7.70 -3.84 2.94
N VAL A 145 -8.04 -2.73 3.59
CA VAL A 145 -8.76 -2.68 4.87
C VAL A 145 -10.28 -2.75 4.75
N ALA A 146 -10.82 -2.91 3.53
CA ALA A 146 -12.26 -2.97 3.30
C ALA A 146 -12.91 -4.17 4.00
N ASN A 147 -12.20 -5.30 4.09
CA ASN A 147 -12.64 -6.49 4.80
C ASN A 147 -11.53 -6.89 5.78
N GLY A 148 -11.58 -6.40 7.02
CA GLY A 148 -10.56 -6.65 8.06
C GLY A 148 -10.50 -8.09 8.60
N GLY A 149 -10.61 -9.08 7.72
CA GLY A 149 -10.52 -10.52 7.99
C GLY A 149 -9.75 -11.24 6.88
N PRO A 150 -9.71 -12.58 6.89
CA PRO A 150 -8.98 -13.39 5.89
C PRO A 150 -9.46 -13.20 4.44
N ASN A 151 -10.56 -12.45 4.23
CA ASN A 151 -11.13 -12.08 2.93
C ASN A 151 -10.85 -10.61 2.55
N ALA A 152 -9.79 -9.99 3.09
CA ALA A 152 -9.34 -8.68 2.63
C ALA A 152 -9.17 -8.69 1.10
N ASP A 153 -9.65 -7.65 0.42
CA ASP A 153 -9.43 -7.53 -1.03
C ASP A 153 -7.96 -7.19 -1.27
N SER A 154 -7.29 -7.95 -2.14
CA SER A 154 -5.93 -7.62 -2.58
C SER A 154 -6.01 -6.39 -3.49
N GLN A 155 -5.32 -5.32 -3.11
CA GLN A 155 -5.16 -4.13 -3.92
C GLN A 155 -3.83 -4.21 -4.64
N SER A 156 -3.77 -3.76 -5.90
CA SER A 156 -2.52 -3.72 -6.66
C SER A 156 -2.36 -2.39 -7.41
N TYR A 157 -1.10 -1.99 -7.59
CA TYR A 157 -0.71 -0.87 -8.43
C TYR A 157 0.38 -1.35 -9.39
N SER A 158 0.14 -1.18 -10.69
CA SER A 158 1.10 -1.50 -11.74
C SER A 158 1.58 -0.24 -12.45
N PHE A 159 2.89 -0.17 -12.70
CA PHE A 159 3.52 0.89 -13.48
C PHE A 159 4.41 0.29 -14.55
N THR A 160 4.25 0.76 -15.78
CA THR A 160 5.09 0.37 -16.90
C THR A 160 6.29 1.31 -16.99
N TYR A 161 7.48 0.74 -16.83
CA TYR A 161 8.74 1.41 -17.07
C TYR A 161 9.02 1.44 -18.58
N LEU A 162 9.03 2.66 -19.12
CA LEU A 162 9.52 3.00 -20.45
C LEU A 162 10.83 3.77 -20.28
N GLN A 163 11.86 3.38 -21.02
CA GLN A 163 13.11 4.14 -21.10
C GLN A 163 12.95 5.31 -22.07
#